data_AF-A0A6G4WMQ0-F1
#
_entry.id   AF-A0A6G4WMQ0-F1
#
_cell.length_a   1.000
_cell.length_b   1.000
_cell.length_c   1.000
_cell.angle_alpha   90.00
_cell.angle_beta   90.00
_cell.angle_gamma   90.00
#
_symmetry.space_group_name_H-M   'P 1'
#
loop_
_entity.id
_entity.type
_entity.pdbx_description
1 polymer ?
#
loop_
_entity_poly.entity_id
_entity_poly.type
_entity_poly.pdbx_seq_one_letter_code
_entity_poly.pdbx_strand_id
1 'polypeptide(L)'
;MLKPIESRRHLRASAGRCLLWFSLSLLPAGFPATTMAQSSLSELGAQNLDRLLGLANIIYLGTVTGTNASSVPGVPASEATVLTRIDSALTTPAALAPLDGRTVTLISEDGKPPALNQRFIFFTQTSLVGKEIALREIGRLSIEAADDLRRQIQGSDLRLEDERLSKRLSAVDAVAIGRITAIDTTVPPPQVPVTEHDPQWQRATLEISTVLSGDLRDRPVTLLFPGTLDVAWVDAPRPSAQQEAVWLLTFNRDVDGYTALDPLDVQPVEQADRIRRLIGDQR
;
A
#
# COMPACT_ATOMS: atom_id res chain seq x y z
N MET A 1 7.79 -81.96 21.43
CA MET A 1 8.53 -81.60 20.19
C MET A 1 9.84 -80.91 20.59
N LEU A 2 10.77 -80.66 19.66
CA LEU A 2 12.19 -80.45 20.02
C LEU A 2 12.56 -79.05 20.58
N LYS A 3 13.60 -79.09 21.43
CA LYS A 3 14.65 -78.07 21.69
C LYS A 3 15.42 -77.70 20.39
N PRO A 4 16.47 -76.83 20.35
CA PRO A 4 17.26 -76.21 21.43
C PRO A 4 17.18 -74.65 21.33
N ILE A 5 18.18 -73.75 21.46
CA ILE A 5 19.64 -73.81 21.67
C ILE A 5 20.16 -72.54 22.40
N GLU A 6 21.47 -72.32 22.34
CA GLU A 6 22.30 -71.24 22.92
C GLU A 6 22.41 -70.05 21.92
N SER A 7 23.30 -69.04 21.97
CA SER A 7 24.61 -68.85 22.62
C SER A 7 24.86 -67.34 22.87
N ARG A 8 25.30 -66.83 24.04
CA ARG A 8 26.52 -67.10 24.83
C ARG A 8 27.78 -66.54 24.13
N ARG A 9 28.68 -65.91 24.91
CA ARG A 9 30.12 -65.62 24.64
C ARG A 9 30.42 -64.39 23.74
N HIS A 10 31.51 -63.63 23.92
CA HIS A 10 32.59 -63.66 24.95
C HIS A 10 33.45 -62.36 24.92
N LEU A 11 34.17 -62.06 26.04
CA LEU A 11 35.58 -61.59 26.17
C LEU A 11 36.09 -60.40 25.30
N ARG A 12 37.06 -59.57 25.71
CA ARG A 12 38.01 -59.47 26.84
C ARG A 12 38.27 -57.97 27.10
N ALA A 13 38.65 -57.51 28.30
CA ALA A 13 40.03 -57.32 28.80
C ALA A 13 40.99 -56.59 27.81
N SER A 14 41.91 -55.72 28.24
CA SER A 14 42.45 -55.48 29.60
C SER A 14 43.03 -54.07 29.79
N ALA A 15 43.34 -53.73 31.06
CA ALA A 15 44.44 -52.89 31.58
C ALA A 15 45.16 -51.86 30.67
N GLY A 16 45.51 -50.66 31.15
CA GLY A 16 45.50 -50.15 32.53
C GLY A 16 46.65 -49.15 32.76
N ARG A 17 46.97 -48.83 34.03
CA ARG A 17 47.90 -47.73 34.46
C ARG A 17 47.28 -46.34 34.18
N CYS A 18 47.55 -45.24 34.90
CA CYS A 18 48.08 -44.96 36.24
C CYS A 18 47.60 -43.52 36.59
N LEU A 19 47.26 -43.17 37.83
CA LEU A 19 48.11 -42.41 38.76
C LEU A 19 48.86 -41.22 38.10
N LEU A 20 48.71 -39.94 38.48
CA LEU A 20 48.04 -39.29 39.63
C LEU A 20 47.65 -37.82 39.29
N TRP A 21 46.71 -37.27 40.08
CA TRP A 21 46.56 -35.84 40.47
C TRP A 21 46.53 -34.74 39.37
N PHE A 22 45.41 -34.02 39.29
CA PHE A 22 45.32 -32.67 39.88
C PHE A 22 43.85 -32.24 40.04
N SER A 23 43.46 -31.74 41.21
CA SER A 23 42.14 -31.13 41.41
C SER A 23 42.19 -29.65 40.99
N LEU A 24 41.47 -29.29 39.93
CA LEU A 24 41.35 -27.91 39.49
C LEU A 24 39.86 -27.56 39.26
N SER A 25 39.32 -26.75 40.16
CA SER A 25 37.90 -26.35 40.15
C SER A 25 37.62 -25.30 39.08
N LEU A 26 37.17 -25.72 37.89
CA LEU A 26 36.68 -24.79 36.87
C LEU A 26 35.20 -24.46 37.12
N LEU A 27 34.92 -23.17 37.24
CA LEU A 27 33.58 -22.61 37.12
C LEU A 27 33.09 -22.74 35.66
N PRO A 28 31.84 -23.14 35.41
CA PRO A 28 31.26 -23.08 34.07
C PRO A 28 30.96 -21.63 33.70
N ALA A 29 31.90 -20.99 32.99
CA ALA A 29 31.65 -19.70 32.36
C ALA A 29 30.67 -19.88 31.18
N GLY A 30 29.37 -19.74 31.48
CA GLY A 30 28.31 -19.83 30.50
C GLY A 30 28.34 -18.65 29.53
N PHE A 31 28.99 -18.80 28.38
CA PHE A 31 28.88 -17.87 27.27
C PHE A 31 27.44 -17.92 26.72
N PRO A 32 26.70 -16.79 26.69
CA PRO A 32 25.43 -16.74 25.97
C PRO A 32 25.71 -16.91 24.47
N ALA A 33 25.03 -17.85 23.82
CA ALA A 33 25.14 -18.01 22.37
C ALA A 33 24.52 -16.80 21.67
N THR A 34 25.35 -16.03 20.96
CA THR A 34 24.96 -14.78 20.30
C THR A 34 24.09 -15.03 19.06
N THR A 35 22.77 -15.13 19.27
CA THR A 35 21.77 -15.22 18.18
C THR A 35 21.62 -13.87 17.47
N MET A 36 22.58 -13.55 16.58
CA MET A 36 22.60 -12.34 15.75
C MET A 36 22.58 -12.63 14.24
N ALA A 37 22.39 -13.90 13.85
CA ALA A 37 22.56 -14.37 12.47
C ALA A 37 21.27 -14.49 11.64
N GLN A 38 20.09 -14.20 12.22
CA GLN A 38 18.80 -14.36 11.52
C GLN A 38 18.26 -13.06 10.89
N SER A 39 18.71 -11.88 11.34
CA SER A 39 18.17 -10.58 10.87
C SER A 39 18.44 -10.30 9.39
N SER A 40 19.67 -10.59 8.93
CA SER A 40 20.17 -10.14 7.64
C SER A 40 19.49 -10.80 6.43
N LEU A 41 18.98 -12.02 6.56
CA LEU A 41 18.21 -12.68 5.50
C LEU A 41 16.84 -12.03 5.32
N SER A 42 16.20 -11.59 6.40
CA SER A 42 14.95 -10.83 6.35
C SER A 42 15.16 -9.41 5.80
N GLU A 43 16.25 -8.73 6.19
CA GLU A 43 16.59 -7.40 5.65
C GLU A 43 16.91 -7.44 4.14
N LEU A 44 17.65 -8.45 3.67
CA LEU A 44 17.90 -8.66 2.24
C LEU A 44 16.61 -8.99 1.47
N GLY A 45 15.70 -9.76 2.09
CA GLY A 45 14.36 -10.01 1.54
C GLY A 45 13.53 -8.73 1.41
N ALA A 46 13.51 -7.90 2.45
CA ALA A 46 12.78 -6.62 2.48
C ALA A 46 13.34 -5.63 1.44
N GLN A 47 14.66 -5.40 1.41
CA GLN A 47 15.29 -4.51 0.43
C GLN A 47 15.05 -4.97 -1.02
N ASN A 48 15.01 -6.28 -1.27
CA ASN A 48 14.66 -6.80 -2.59
C ASN A 48 13.18 -6.60 -2.93
N LEU A 49 12.28 -6.71 -1.95
CA LEU A 49 10.85 -6.42 -2.15
C LEU A 49 10.59 -4.93 -2.36
N ASP A 50 11.19 -4.03 -1.59
CA ASP A 50 11.04 -2.58 -1.79
C ASP A 50 11.56 -2.15 -3.19
N ARG A 51 12.65 -2.77 -3.66
CA ARG A 51 13.13 -2.63 -5.04
C ARG A 51 12.11 -3.13 -6.07
N LEU A 52 11.46 -4.28 -5.83
CA LEU A 52 10.44 -4.82 -6.74
C LEU A 52 9.17 -3.95 -6.77
N LEU A 53 8.73 -3.43 -5.61
CA LEU A 53 7.63 -2.47 -5.50
C LEU A 53 7.93 -1.15 -6.23
N GLY A 54 9.16 -0.64 -6.13
CA GLY A 54 9.59 0.58 -6.81
C GLY A 54 9.83 0.45 -8.33
N LEU A 55 9.89 -0.77 -8.87
CA LEU A 55 10.16 -1.04 -10.28
C LEU A 55 8.98 -1.66 -11.04
N ALA A 56 8.03 -2.32 -10.37
CA ALA A 56 6.86 -2.90 -11.01
C ALA A 56 5.77 -1.85 -11.24
N ASN A 57 5.20 -1.81 -12.44
CA ASN A 57 4.00 -1.01 -12.70
C ASN A 57 2.71 -1.85 -12.66
N ILE A 58 2.83 -3.19 -12.76
CA ILE A 58 1.75 -4.15 -12.59
C ILE A 58 2.23 -5.28 -11.67
N ILE A 59 1.48 -5.52 -10.59
CA ILE A 59 1.72 -6.60 -9.62
C ILE A 59 0.45 -7.42 -9.51
N TYR A 60 0.55 -8.76 -9.63
CA TYR A 60 -0.62 -9.64 -9.58
C TYR A 60 -0.29 -11.03 -9.06
N LEU A 61 -1.27 -11.66 -8.41
CA LEU A 61 -1.31 -13.11 -8.22
C LEU A 61 -1.74 -13.75 -9.55
N GLY A 62 -0.93 -14.65 -10.09
CA GLY A 62 -1.19 -15.32 -11.38
C GLY A 62 -0.96 -16.82 -11.35
N THR A 63 -1.65 -17.53 -12.25
CA THR A 63 -1.45 -18.96 -12.54
C THR A 63 -0.86 -19.11 -13.94
N VAL A 64 0.21 -19.90 -14.11
CA VAL A 64 0.74 -20.25 -15.45
C VAL A 64 -0.22 -21.20 -16.17
N THR A 65 -0.75 -20.79 -17.32
CA THR A 65 -1.75 -21.52 -18.10
C THR A 65 -1.21 -22.10 -19.41
N GLY A 66 -0.01 -21.72 -19.85
CA GLY A 66 0.66 -22.31 -21.01
C GLY A 66 2.15 -22.00 -21.04
N THR A 67 2.99 -22.97 -21.40
CA THR A 67 4.46 -22.82 -21.48
C THR A 67 4.93 -22.75 -22.93
N ASN A 68 6.03 -22.04 -23.18
CA ASN A 68 6.59 -21.79 -24.51
C ASN A 68 5.54 -21.19 -25.46
N ALA A 69 4.85 -20.16 -24.98
CA ALA A 69 3.60 -19.66 -25.57
C ALA A 69 3.46 -18.14 -25.39
N SER A 70 2.89 -17.51 -26.41
CA SER A 70 2.47 -16.11 -26.40
C SER A 70 1.18 -15.99 -27.20
N SER A 71 0.24 -15.16 -26.74
CA SER A 71 -0.96 -14.82 -27.50
C SER A 71 -0.76 -13.50 -28.29
N VAL A 72 0.04 -12.59 -27.71
CA VAL A 72 0.32 -11.25 -28.23
C VAL A 72 1.05 -11.28 -29.59
N PRO A 73 0.45 -10.75 -30.68
CA PRO A 73 1.12 -10.59 -31.95
C PRO A 73 2.37 -9.71 -31.83
N GLY A 74 3.49 -10.17 -32.36
CA GLY A 74 4.79 -9.49 -32.25
C GLY A 74 5.68 -9.95 -31.08
N VAL A 75 5.15 -10.72 -30.12
CA VAL A 75 5.94 -11.39 -29.08
C VAL A 75 6.01 -12.89 -29.38
N PRO A 76 7.17 -13.45 -29.74
CA PRO A 76 7.27 -14.86 -30.15
C PRO A 76 7.08 -15.83 -28.97
N ALA A 77 6.48 -16.98 -29.28
CA ALA A 77 6.54 -18.17 -28.44
C ALA A 77 7.99 -18.69 -28.37
N SER A 78 8.56 -18.81 -27.17
CA SER A 78 9.94 -19.24 -26.92
C SER A 78 10.08 -19.75 -25.48
N GLU A 79 11.22 -20.33 -25.13
CA GLU A 79 11.49 -20.86 -23.76
C GLU A 79 11.42 -19.78 -22.66
N ALA A 80 11.48 -18.50 -23.02
CA ALA A 80 11.32 -17.37 -22.10
C ALA A 80 9.87 -16.83 -21.99
N THR A 81 8.92 -17.32 -22.81
CA THR A 81 7.54 -16.79 -22.85
C THR A 81 6.49 -17.81 -22.44
N VAL A 82 5.60 -17.38 -21.54
CA VAL A 82 4.51 -18.19 -20.99
C VAL A 82 3.20 -17.41 -20.94
N LEU A 83 2.08 -18.11 -21.05
CA LEU A 83 0.77 -17.56 -20.76
C LEU A 83 0.51 -17.65 -19.26
N THR A 84 0.08 -16.54 -18.67
CA THR A 84 -0.41 -16.50 -17.28
C THR A 84 -1.83 -15.96 -17.26
N ARG A 85 -2.69 -16.54 -16.44
CA ARG A 85 -3.97 -15.93 -16.06
C ARG A 85 -3.76 -15.10 -14.80
N ILE A 86 -4.23 -13.86 -14.84
CA ILE A 86 -4.31 -12.97 -13.68
C ILE A 86 -5.46 -13.46 -12.80
N ASP A 87 -5.15 -14.02 -11.63
CA ASP A 87 -6.16 -14.49 -10.67
C ASP A 87 -6.64 -13.34 -9.77
N SER A 88 -5.75 -12.39 -9.45
CA SER A 88 -6.05 -11.17 -8.71
C SER A 88 -4.95 -10.14 -8.94
N ALA A 89 -5.32 -8.98 -9.49
CA ALA A 89 -4.45 -7.81 -9.54
C ALA A 89 -4.25 -7.23 -8.11
N LEU A 90 -3.02 -6.82 -7.81
CA LEU A 90 -2.64 -6.16 -6.55
C LEU A 90 -2.22 -4.70 -6.78
N THR A 91 -1.63 -4.42 -7.94
CA THR A 91 -1.28 -3.07 -8.42
C THR A 91 -1.44 -3.04 -9.94
N THR A 92 -2.13 -2.03 -10.48
CA THR A 92 -2.39 -1.90 -11.92
C THR A 92 -2.67 -0.43 -12.26
N PRO A 93 -2.14 0.12 -13.37
CA PRO A 93 -2.48 1.49 -13.81
C PRO A 93 -3.95 1.56 -14.23
N ALA A 94 -4.66 2.62 -13.83
CA ALA A 94 -6.10 2.76 -14.08
C ALA A 94 -6.50 2.57 -15.57
N ALA A 95 -5.66 3.02 -16.50
CA ALA A 95 -5.87 2.89 -17.95
C ALA A 95 -5.84 1.43 -18.49
N LEU A 96 -5.44 0.45 -17.66
CA LEU A 96 -5.41 -0.98 -18.01
C LEU A 96 -6.42 -1.83 -17.21
N ALA A 97 -7.06 -1.26 -16.19
CA ALA A 97 -8.02 -1.96 -15.35
C ALA A 97 -9.39 -2.16 -16.06
N PRO A 98 -10.15 -3.23 -15.72
CA PRO A 98 -9.78 -4.37 -14.87
C PRO A 98 -8.95 -5.42 -15.64
N LEU A 99 -8.02 -6.06 -14.93
CA LEU A 99 -7.17 -7.14 -15.46
C LEU A 99 -7.53 -8.54 -14.94
N ASP A 100 -8.38 -8.65 -13.92
CA ASP A 100 -8.72 -9.94 -13.29
C ASP A 100 -9.37 -10.91 -14.28
N GLY A 101 -8.98 -12.19 -14.19
CA GLY A 101 -9.42 -13.26 -15.08
C GLY A 101 -8.79 -13.23 -16.48
N ARG A 102 -8.08 -12.17 -16.88
CA ARG A 102 -7.43 -12.09 -18.21
C ARG A 102 -6.20 -12.98 -18.29
N THR A 103 -5.94 -13.49 -19.49
CA THR A 103 -4.66 -14.13 -19.85
C THR A 103 -3.74 -13.08 -20.47
N VAL A 104 -2.46 -13.11 -20.10
CA VAL A 104 -1.40 -12.23 -20.62
C VAL A 104 -0.15 -13.05 -20.98
N THR A 105 0.63 -12.60 -21.97
CA THR A 105 1.97 -13.15 -22.21
C THR A 105 2.92 -12.58 -21.15
N LEU A 106 3.56 -13.44 -20.37
CA LEU A 106 4.67 -13.10 -19.49
C LEU A 106 6.00 -13.49 -20.16
N ILE A 107 6.98 -12.58 -20.09
CA ILE A 107 8.34 -12.76 -20.60
C ILE A 107 9.29 -12.80 -19.40
N SER A 108 9.90 -13.95 -19.13
CA SER A 108 10.87 -14.14 -18.03
C SER A 108 12.20 -13.52 -18.40
N GLU A 109 12.64 -12.47 -17.69
CA GLU A 109 13.90 -11.78 -18.01
C GLU A 109 15.15 -12.65 -17.78
N ASP A 110 15.08 -13.59 -16.84
CA ASP A 110 16.12 -14.57 -16.54
C ASP A 110 16.12 -15.81 -17.47
N GLY A 111 15.18 -15.87 -18.42
CA GLY A 111 14.96 -17.00 -19.31
C GLY A 111 14.41 -18.27 -18.65
N LYS A 112 13.91 -18.20 -17.41
CA LYS A 112 13.40 -19.36 -16.64
C LYS A 112 12.00 -19.08 -16.09
N PRO A 113 10.98 -19.04 -16.96
CA PRO A 113 9.61 -18.86 -16.52
C PRO A 113 9.16 -20.01 -15.61
N PRO A 114 8.17 -19.79 -14.74
CA PRO A 114 7.62 -20.86 -13.90
C PRO A 114 6.85 -21.89 -14.73
N ALA A 115 6.76 -23.12 -14.20
CA ALA A 115 6.16 -24.24 -14.89
C ALA A 115 4.62 -24.16 -14.94
N LEU A 116 4.03 -24.94 -15.86
CA LEU A 116 2.57 -25.02 -16.04
C LEU A 116 1.83 -25.32 -14.73
N ASN A 117 0.69 -24.65 -14.51
CA ASN A 117 -0.14 -24.69 -13.29
C ASN A 117 0.53 -24.19 -12.01
N GLN A 118 1.79 -23.73 -12.03
CA GLN A 118 2.36 -23.03 -10.87
C GLN A 118 1.71 -21.66 -10.67
N ARG A 119 1.71 -21.19 -9.42
CA ARG A 119 1.11 -19.92 -9.00
C ARG A 119 2.14 -19.11 -8.26
N PHE A 120 2.25 -17.84 -8.61
CA PHE A 120 3.17 -16.88 -8.01
C PHE A 120 2.53 -15.49 -7.98
N ILE A 121 3.10 -14.62 -7.16
CA ILE A 121 2.93 -13.18 -7.31
C ILE A 121 3.99 -12.71 -8.31
N PHE A 122 3.58 -12.10 -9.40
CA PHE A 122 4.47 -11.57 -10.42
C PHE A 122 4.61 -10.06 -10.26
N PHE A 123 5.85 -9.59 -10.20
CA PHE A 123 6.22 -8.19 -10.27
C PHE A 123 6.66 -7.92 -11.70
N THR A 124 5.94 -7.02 -12.38
CA THR A 124 6.09 -6.87 -13.83
C THR A 124 6.13 -5.42 -14.30
N GLN A 125 6.76 -5.26 -15.47
CA GLN A 125 6.70 -4.05 -16.27
C GLN A 125 5.92 -4.32 -17.56
N THR A 126 5.06 -3.39 -17.96
CA THR A 126 4.41 -3.43 -19.28
C THR A 126 5.44 -3.43 -20.40
N SER A 127 5.47 -4.47 -21.24
CA SER A 127 6.38 -4.57 -22.38
C SER A 127 5.70 -4.30 -23.73
N LEU A 128 4.40 -4.61 -23.87
CA LEU A 128 3.59 -4.24 -25.03
C LEU A 128 2.11 -4.22 -24.65
N VAL A 129 1.35 -3.24 -25.16
CA VAL A 129 -0.11 -3.14 -25.01
C VAL A 129 -0.76 -3.05 -26.39
N GLY A 130 -1.81 -3.85 -26.60
CA GLY A 130 -2.72 -3.75 -27.73
C GLY A 130 -4.08 -4.31 -27.35
N LYS A 131 -4.67 -5.13 -28.23
CA LYS A 131 -5.84 -5.97 -27.87
C LYS A 131 -5.52 -6.94 -26.71
N GLU A 132 -4.25 -7.31 -26.61
CA GLU A 132 -3.69 -8.21 -25.60
C GLU A 132 -2.41 -7.58 -25.01
N ILE A 133 -1.93 -8.11 -23.88
CA ILE A 133 -0.88 -7.47 -23.07
C ILE A 133 0.31 -8.42 -22.93
N ALA A 134 1.50 -7.89 -23.17
CA ALA A 134 2.77 -8.55 -22.87
C ALA A 134 3.45 -7.86 -21.68
N LEU A 135 3.80 -8.66 -20.67
CA LEU A 135 4.45 -8.22 -19.44
C LEU A 135 5.86 -8.80 -19.37
N ARG A 136 6.82 -8.00 -18.90
CA ARG A 136 8.17 -8.44 -18.54
C ARG A 136 8.19 -8.77 -17.06
N GLU A 137 8.60 -9.98 -16.69
CA GLU A 137 8.84 -10.32 -15.30
C GLU A 137 10.16 -9.69 -14.81
N ILE A 138 10.08 -8.87 -13.76
CA ILE A 138 11.26 -8.36 -13.05
C ILE A 138 11.49 -9.07 -11.70
N GLY A 139 10.54 -9.90 -11.28
CA GLY A 139 10.68 -10.83 -10.16
C GLY A 139 9.37 -11.56 -9.83
N ARG A 140 9.47 -12.63 -9.03
CA ARG A 140 8.33 -13.39 -8.51
C ARG A 140 8.48 -13.69 -7.02
N LEU A 141 7.37 -13.72 -6.29
CA LEU A 141 7.28 -14.22 -4.92
C LEU A 141 6.28 -15.39 -4.84
N SER A 142 6.47 -16.28 -3.87
CA SER A 142 5.57 -17.41 -3.65
C SER A 142 4.22 -16.96 -3.06
N ILE A 143 3.19 -17.81 -3.15
CA ILE A 143 1.83 -17.43 -2.75
C ILE A 143 1.65 -17.28 -1.24
N GLU A 144 2.54 -17.87 -0.44
CA GLU A 144 2.58 -17.73 1.01
C GLU A 144 2.91 -16.28 1.44
N ALA A 145 3.68 -15.56 0.62
CA ALA A 145 3.98 -14.15 0.82
C ALA A 145 2.84 -13.21 0.38
N ALA A 146 1.73 -13.72 -0.15
CA ALA A 146 0.68 -12.87 -0.74
C ALA A 146 -0.07 -12.02 0.27
N ASP A 147 -0.29 -12.51 1.49
CA ASP A 147 -1.01 -11.76 2.52
C ASP A 147 -0.08 -10.82 3.31
N ASP A 148 1.23 -11.10 3.34
CA ASP A 148 2.25 -10.14 3.78
C ASP A 148 2.39 -9.01 2.76
N LEU A 149 2.51 -9.34 1.47
CA LEU A 149 2.58 -8.35 0.40
C LEU A 149 1.32 -7.49 0.32
N ARG A 150 0.13 -8.07 0.42
CA ARG A 150 -1.13 -7.29 0.48
C ARG A 150 -1.12 -6.29 1.63
N ARG A 151 -0.67 -6.71 2.82
CA ARG A 151 -0.52 -5.82 3.97
C ARG A 151 0.56 -4.75 3.76
N GLN A 152 1.65 -5.04 3.05
CA GLN A 152 2.71 -4.06 2.74
C GLN A 152 2.29 -3.07 1.64
N ILE A 153 1.52 -3.51 0.64
CA ILE A 153 0.91 -2.63 -0.38
C ILE A 153 -0.13 -1.72 0.29
N GLN A 154 -1.13 -2.29 0.99
CA GLN A 154 -2.15 -1.53 1.73
C GLN A 154 -1.51 -0.58 2.76
N GLY A 155 -0.51 -1.03 3.50
CA GLY A 155 0.25 -0.23 4.47
C GLY A 155 1.19 0.80 3.84
N SER A 156 1.36 0.79 2.52
CA SER A 156 2.08 1.83 1.76
C SER A 156 1.12 2.78 1.05
N ASP A 157 -0.03 2.30 0.55
CA ASP A 157 -1.13 3.15 0.08
C ASP A 157 -1.65 4.03 1.22
N LEU A 158 -1.92 3.44 2.39
CA LEU A 158 -2.28 4.18 3.62
C LEU A 158 -1.21 5.19 4.04
N ARG A 159 0.08 4.90 3.80
CA ARG A 159 1.18 5.83 4.10
C ARG A 159 1.20 6.99 3.12
N LEU A 160 0.98 6.73 1.82
CA LEU A 160 0.87 7.77 0.80
C LEU A 160 -0.39 8.64 1.01
N GLU A 161 -1.48 8.07 1.51
CA GLU A 161 -2.63 8.83 2.00
C GLU A 161 -2.29 9.68 3.23
N ASP A 162 -1.66 9.09 4.26
CA ASP A 162 -1.24 9.80 5.48
C ASP A 162 -0.26 10.94 5.16
N GLU A 163 0.67 10.74 4.23
CA GLU A 163 1.61 11.77 3.74
C GLU A 163 0.87 12.91 3.02
N ARG A 164 -0.09 12.60 2.14
CA ARG A 164 -0.92 13.60 1.44
C ARG A 164 -1.82 14.36 2.40
N LEU A 165 -2.49 13.66 3.32
CA LEU A 165 -3.38 14.25 4.32
C LEU A 165 -2.59 15.08 5.33
N SER A 166 -1.44 14.60 5.81
CA SER A 166 -0.51 15.36 6.65
C SER A 166 -0.06 16.65 5.95
N LYS A 167 0.35 16.56 4.68
CA LYS A 167 0.70 17.74 3.88
C LYS A 167 -0.46 18.73 3.75
N ARG A 168 -1.70 18.26 3.55
CA ARG A 168 -2.89 19.12 3.53
C ARG A 168 -3.15 19.77 4.89
N LEU A 169 -3.12 19.00 5.97
CA LEU A 169 -3.28 19.46 7.36
C LEU A 169 -2.27 20.55 7.73
N SER A 170 -1.03 20.47 7.22
CA SER A 170 0.02 21.48 7.46
C SER A 170 -0.18 22.80 6.70
N ALA A 171 -1.16 22.88 5.79
CA ALA A 171 -1.35 24.00 4.86
C ALA A 171 -2.69 24.74 5.02
N VAL A 172 -3.53 24.38 5.99
CA VAL A 172 -4.84 25.01 6.25
C VAL A 172 -4.82 25.89 7.51
N ASP A 173 -5.66 26.93 7.57
CA ASP A 173 -5.76 27.82 8.74
C ASP A 173 -6.32 27.10 9.98
N ALA A 174 -7.25 26.17 9.79
CA ALA A 174 -7.91 25.43 10.87
C ALA A 174 -8.38 24.03 10.43
N VAL A 175 -8.61 23.15 11.41
CA VAL A 175 -9.22 21.83 11.22
C VAL A 175 -10.29 21.63 12.28
N ALA A 176 -11.52 21.28 11.89
CA ALA A 176 -12.66 21.21 12.81
C ALA A 176 -13.70 20.17 12.40
N ILE A 177 -14.38 19.58 13.40
CA ILE A 177 -15.60 18.80 13.20
C ILE A 177 -16.78 19.77 13.18
N GLY A 178 -17.70 19.58 12.24
CA GLY A 178 -18.90 20.39 12.13
C GLY A 178 -19.90 19.86 11.10
N ARG A 179 -21.06 20.51 11.07
CA ARG A 179 -22.21 20.12 10.24
C ARG A 179 -22.72 21.27 9.38
N ILE A 180 -23.05 20.96 8.11
CA ILE A 180 -23.69 21.90 7.20
C ILE A 180 -25.16 22.10 7.60
N THR A 181 -25.54 23.30 8.02
CA THR A 181 -26.91 23.60 8.45
C THR A 181 -27.77 24.22 7.34
N ALA A 182 -27.15 24.93 6.40
CA ALA A 182 -27.80 25.52 5.23
C ALA A 182 -26.84 25.58 4.04
N ILE A 183 -27.38 25.59 2.81
CA ILE A 183 -26.66 25.86 1.57
C ILE A 183 -27.41 26.95 0.79
N ASP A 184 -26.65 27.95 0.35
CA ASP A 184 -27.04 29.08 -0.48
C ASP A 184 -26.35 28.95 -1.85
N THR A 185 -27.15 28.73 -2.90
CA THR A 185 -26.70 28.61 -4.29
C THR A 185 -26.84 29.92 -5.08
N THR A 186 -27.19 31.02 -4.40
CA THR A 186 -27.45 32.34 -5.00
C THR A 186 -26.28 33.32 -4.83
N VAL A 187 -25.09 32.80 -4.48
CA VAL A 187 -23.86 33.59 -4.37
C VAL A 187 -23.58 34.29 -5.71
N PRO A 188 -23.51 35.64 -5.75
CA PRO A 188 -23.20 36.34 -6.99
C PRO A 188 -21.75 36.08 -7.42
N PRO A 189 -21.46 36.05 -8.73
CA PRO A 189 -20.09 35.93 -9.22
C PRO A 189 -19.23 37.14 -8.80
N PRO A 190 -17.90 37.01 -8.76
CA PRO A 190 -16.99 38.12 -8.44
C PRO A 190 -17.19 39.32 -9.37
N GLN A 191 -16.98 40.54 -8.85
CA GLN A 191 -17.04 41.78 -9.65
C GLN A 191 -15.73 42.13 -10.37
N VAL A 192 -14.81 41.16 -10.47
CA VAL A 192 -13.56 41.23 -11.24
C VAL A 192 -13.76 40.57 -12.62
N PRO A 193 -12.82 40.69 -13.58
CA PRO A 193 -12.93 40.01 -14.87
C PRO A 193 -12.96 38.49 -14.72
N VAL A 194 -14.16 37.91 -14.88
CA VAL A 194 -14.43 36.47 -14.75
C VAL A 194 -13.67 35.70 -15.84
N THR A 195 -12.86 34.72 -15.44
CA THR A 195 -12.17 33.80 -16.36
C THR A 195 -13.04 32.59 -16.70
N GLU A 196 -12.65 31.84 -17.73
CA GLU A 196 -13.37 30.62 -18.17
C GLU A 196 -13.48 29.55 -17.07
N HIS A 197 -12.52 29.53 -16.13
CA HIS A 197 -12.46 28.58 -15.01
C HIS A 197 -12.81 29.21 -13.66
N ASP A 198 -13.45 30.38 -13.62
CA ASP A 198 -13.92 30.96 -12.36
C ASP A 198 -14.95 30.01 -11.68
N PRO A 199 -14.76 29.68 -10.39
CA PRO A 199 -15.68 28.78 -9.69
C PRO A 199 -17.06 29.44 -9.52
N GLN A 200 -18.11 28.75 -9.98
CA GLN A 200 -19.49 29.09 -9.64
C GLN A 200 -19.73 28.78 -8.16
N TRP A 201 -19.41 29.74 -7.29
CA TRP A 201 -19.46 29.58 -5.85
C TRP A 201 -20.86 29.21 -5.35
N GLN A 202 -20.89 28.27 -4.40
CA GLN A 202 -21.99 28.04 -3.48
C GLN A 202 -21.47 28.26 -2.07
N ARG A 203 -22.36 28.70 -1.17
CA ARG A 203 -22.05 29.01 0.23
C ARG A 203 -22.78 28.04 1.13
N ALA A 204 -22.08 27.42 2.07
CA ALA A 204 -22.65 26.65 3.16
C ALA A 204 -22.45 27.36 4.50
N THR A 205 -23.44 27.25 5.36
CA THR A 205 -23.31 27.61 6.78
C THR A 205 -22.84 26.38 7.55
N LEU A 206 -21.62 26.44 8.09
CA LEU A 206 -21.00 25.36 8.84
C LEU A 206 -21.08 25.63 10.36
N GLU A 207 -21.83 24.77 11.05
CA GLU A 207 -21.93 24.75 12.51
C GLU A 207 -20.81 23.89 13.10
N ILE A 208 -19.89 24.50 13.83
CA ILE A 208 -18.68 23.84 14.36
C ILE A 208 -18.98 23.20 15.72
N SER A 209 -18.86 21.88 15.81
CA SER A 209 -19.04 21.11 17.05
C SER A 209 -17.73 20.94 17.84
N THR A 210 -16.57 20.90 17.17
CA THR A 210 -15.25 20.77 17.83
C THR A 210 -14.14 21.31 16.93
N VAL A 211 -13.21 22.12 17.46
CA VAL A 211 -11.97 22.47 16.75
C VAL A 211 -10.89 21.46 17.11
N LEU A 212 -10.14 20.96 16.11
CA LEU A 212 -9.04 20.01 16.27
C LEU A 212 -7.67 20.69 16.20
N SER A 213 -7.51 21.71 15.34
CA SER A 213 -6.31 22.56 15.26
C SER A 213 -6.63 23.91 14.62
N GLY A 214 -5.72 24.88 14.81
CA GLY A 214 -5.83 26.23 14.25
C GLY A 214 -6.94 27.08 14.84
N ASP A 215 -7.09 28.29 14.29
CA ASP A 215 -8.01 29.32 14.80
C ASP A 215 -9.09 29.67 13.76
N LEU A 216 -10.34 29.72 14.23
CA LEU A 216 -11.50 30.10 13.42
C LEU A 216 -11.83 31.57 13.62
N ARG A 217 -11.89 32.32 12.51
CA ARG A 217 -12.12 33.78 12.50
C ARG A 217 -13.58 34.13 12.78
N ASP A 218 -14.52 33.35 12.23
CA ASP A 218 -15.96 33.65 12.21
C ASP A 218 -16.80 32.49 12.77
N ARG A 219 -17.97 32.80 13.34
CA ARG A 219 -18.98 31.82 13.78
C ARG A 219 -20.41 32.34 13.55
N PRO A 220 -21.31 31.57 12.91
CA PRO A 220 -21.07 30.30 12.23
C PRO A 220 -20.05 30.44 11.09
N VAL A 221 -19.39 29.35 10.71
CA VAL A 221 -18.35 29.39 9.68
C VAL A 221 -18.99 29.47 8.30
N THR A 222 -18.60 30.46 7.50
CA THR A 222 -18.91 30.52 6.08
C THR A 222 -17.96 29.61 5.31
N LEU A 223 -18.50 28.57 4.68
CA LEU A 223 -17.76 27.67 3.80
C LEU A 223 -18.18 27.92 2.34
N LEU A 224 -17.23 28.13 1.43
CA LEU A 224 -17.47 28.25 0.00
C LEU A 224 -16.88 27.07 -0.78
N PHE A 225 -17.59 26.63 -1.81
CA PHE A 225 -17.19 25.52 -2.68
C PHE A 225 -17.76 25.70 -4.10
N PRO A 226 -17.16 25.11 -5.14
CA PRO A 226 -17.65 25.24 -6.51
C PRO A 226 -18.86 24.34 -6.78
N GLY A 227 -19.96 24.94 -7.23
CA GLY A 227 -21.16 24.23 -7.70
C GLY A 227 -21.09 23.72 -9.14
N THR A 228 -20.06 24.09 -9.89
CA THR A 228 -19.84 23.69 -11.29
C THR A 228 -19.21 22.30 -11.42
N LEU A 229 -19.28 21.70 -12.62
CA LEU A 229 -18.59 20.48 -13.03
C LEU A 229 -17.44 20.75 -14.03
N ASP A 230 -16.97 22.00 -14.12
CA ASP A 230 -15.80 22.37 -14.93
C ASP A 230 -14.55 21.56 -14.52
N VAL A 231 -13.64 21.33 -15.46
CA VAL A 231 -12.46 20.47 -15.24
C VAL A 231 -11.50 21.02 -14.17
N ALA A 232 -11.48 22.34 -13.93
CA ALA A 232 -10.70 22.94 -12.84
C ALA A 232 -11.27 22.60 -11.45
N TRP A 233 -12.54 22.18 -11.37
CA TRP A 233 -13.28 21.99 -10.12
C TRP A 233 -13.91 20.60 -10.00
N VAL A 234 -13.68 19.68 -10.95
CA VAL A 234 -14.37 18.38 -11.03
C VAL A 234 -14.22 17.57 -9.73
N ASP A 235 -13.02 17.51 -9.17
CA ASP A 235 -12.73 16.74 -7.95
C ASP A 235 -13.07 17.49 -6.64
N ALA A 236 -13.43 18.78 -6.71
CA ALA A 236 -13.68 19.59 -5.52
C ALA A 236 -14.89 19.09 -4.69
N PRO A 237 -14.84 19.17 -3.35
CA PRO A 237 -15.96 18.72 -2.51
C PRO A 237 -17.26 19.49 -2.79
N ARG A 238 -18.38 18.77 -2.77
CA ARG A 238 -19.73 19.34 -2.94
C ARG A 238 -20.59 18.94 -1.74
N PRO A 239 -20.52 19.71 -0.62
CA PRO A 239 -21.22 19.40 0.62
C PRO A 239 -22.73 19.29 0.45
N SER A 240 -23.35 18.42 1.23
CA SER A 240 -24.80 18.29 1.34
C SER A 240 -25.34 18.90 2.63
N ALA A 241 -26.59 19.37 2.63
CA ALA A 241 -27.25 19.82 3.85
C ALA A 241 -27.33 18.69 4.89
N GLN A 242 -27.15 19.02 6.17
CA GLN A 242 -27.02 18.09 7.30
C GLN A 242 -25.80 17.16 7.28
N GLN A 243 -24.88 17.28 6.31
CA GLN A 243 -23.61 16.55 6.33
C GLN A 243 -22.75 16.98 7.53
N GLU A 244 -22.40 16.02 8.38
CA GLU A 244 -21.36 16.16 9.41
C GLU A 244 -20.06 15.51 8.92
N ALA A 245 -18.93 16.18 9.14
CA ALA A 245 -17.62 15.78 8.66
C ALA A 245 -16.50 16.44 9.49
N VAL A 246 -15.25 16.03 9.25
CA VAL A 246 -14.07 16.83 9.60
C VAL A 246 -13.69 17.69 8.41
N TRP A 247 -13.60 18.99 8.64
CA TRP A 247 -13.32 20.02 7.65
C TRP A 247 -11.90 20.53 7.85
N LEU A 248 -11.10 20.54 6.79
CA LEU A 248 -9.83 21.25 6.73
C LEU A 248 -10.12 22.59 6.03
N LEU A 249 -9.81 23.69 6.71
CA LEU A 249 -10.42 24.99 6.45
C LEU A 249 -9.32 26.03 6.17
N THR A 250 -9.18 26.43 4.90
CA THR A 250 -8.32 27.54 4.46
C THR A 250 -9.16 28.78 4.21
N PHE A 251 -8.79 29.92 4.77
CA PHE A 251 -9.51 31.19 4.60
C PHE A 251 -9.06 31.91 3.32
N ASN A 252 -9.95 32.00 2.33
CA ASN A 252 -9.73 32.77 1.14
C ASN A 252 -10.25 34.21 1.32
N ARG A 253 -9.35 35.19 1.15
CA ARG A 253 -9.63 36.62 1.33
C ARG A 253 -10.42 37.21 0.16
N ASP A 254 -10.33 36.63 -1.03
CA ASP A 254 -10.95 37.17 -2.25
C ASP A 254 -12.46 36.90 -2.29
N VAL A 255 -12.95 35.98 -1.44
CA VAL A 255 -14.36 35.58 -1.31
C VAL A 255 -14.89 35.67 0.13
N ASP A 256 -14.08 36.24 1.04
CA ASP A 256 -14.36 36.49 2.46
C ASP A 256 -14.97 35.28 3.20
N GLY A 257 -14.24 34.16 3.20
CA GLY A 257 -14.66 32.95 3.91
C GLY A 257 -13.70 31.77 3.75
N TYR A 258 -14.02 30.66 4.41
CA TYR A 258 -13.25 29.43 4.28
C TYR A 258 -13.66 28.66 3.01
N THR A 259 -12.73 27.95 2.38
CA THR A 259 -13.00 27.23 1.11
C THR A 259 -12.73 25.73 1.23
N ALA A 260 -13.59 24.91 0.63
CA ALA A 260 -13.31 23.50 0.31
C ALA A 260 -13.12 23.36 -1.20
N LEU A 261 -11.89 23.04 -1.63
CA LEU A 261 -11.48 22.97 -3.04
C LEU A 261 -10.73 21.68 -3.38
N ASP A 262 -10.05 21.10 -2.40
CA ASP A 262 -9.30 19.86 -2.52
C ASP A 262 -10.18 18.69 -2.01
N PRO A 263 -10.18 17.51 -2.65
CA PRO A 263 -10.85 16.32 -2.12
C PRO A 263 -10.55 16.04 -0.65
N LEU A 264 -9.35 16.40 -0.19
CA LEU A 264 -8.92 16.20 1.19
C LEU A 264 -9.53 17.19 2.19
N ASP A 265 -10.17 18.28 1.75
CA ASP A 265 -10.77 19.30 2.62
C ASP A 265 -11.98 18.80 3.43
N VAL A 266 -12.57 17.67 3.03
CA VAL A 266 -13.74 17.07 3.69
C VAL A 266 -13.49 15.59 3.96
N GLN A 267 -13.24 15.25 5.22
CA GLN A 267 -13.02 13.87 5.67
C GLN A 267 -14.24 13.34 6.44
N PRO A 268 -14.60 12.04 6.31
CA PRO A 268 -15.59 11.39 7.16
C PRO A 268 -15.33 11.62 8.66
N VAL A 269 -16.37 11.81 9.46
CA VAL A 269 -16.25 12.11 10.90
C VAL A 269 -15.53 11.00 11.68
N GLU A 270 -15.62 9.77 11.19
CA GLU A 270 -14.92 8.58 11.69
C GLU A 270 -13.39 8.71 11.59
N GLN A 271 -12.87 9.54 10.68
CA GLN A 271 -11.43 9.79 10.56
C GLN A 271 -10.88 10.79 11.59
N ALA A 272 -11.72 11.37 12.48
CA ALA A 272 -11.28 12.36 13.46
C ALA A 272 -10.09 11.88 14.33
N ASP A 273 -10.02 10.60 14.71
CA ASP A 273 -8.91 10.05 15.50
C ASP A 273 -7.67 9.65 14.68
N ARG A 274 -7.79 9.50 13.34
CA ARG A 274 -6.64 9.48 12.42
C ARG A 274 -6.06 10.89 12.33
N ILE A 275 -6.93 11.87 12.07
CA ILE A 275 -6.58 13.28 11.88
C ILE A 275 -5.96 13.88 13.15
N ARG A 276 -6.50 13.60 14.35
CA ARG A 276 -5.92 14.02 15.64
C ARG A 276 -4.49 13.52 15.84
N ARG A 277 -4.17 12.28 15.41
CA ARG A 277 -2.80 11.74 15.48
C ARG A 277 -1.89 12.45 14.49
N LEU A 278 -2.29 12.56 13.22
CA LEU A 278 -1.51 13.28 12.19
C LEU A 278 -1.25 14.76 12.55
N ILE A 279 -2.18 15.44 13.24
CA ILE A 279 -1.98 16.79 13.79
C ILE A 279 -1.01 16.79 14.98
N GLY A 280 -1.04 15.75 15.81
CA GLY A 280 -0.15 15.59 16.95
C GLY A 280 1.30 15.33 16.52
N ASP A 281 1.48 14.50 15.49
CA ASP A 281 2.79 14.13 14.91
C ASP A 281 3.49 15.31 14.17
N GLN A 282 2.82 16.47 14.07
CA GLN A 282 3.33 17.71 13.45
C GLN A 282 3.82 18.77 14.47
N ARG A 283 3.83 18.48 15.78
CA ARG A 283 4.14 19.45 16.86
C ARG A 283 5.41 19.13 17.64
#